data_AF-A0A1B2F0A0-F1
#
_entry.id   AF-A0A1B2F0A0-F1
#
_cell.length_a   1.000
_cell.length_b   1.000
_cell.length_c   1.000
_cell.angle_alpha   90.00
_cell.angle_beta   90.00
_cell.angle_gamma   90.00
#
_symmetry.space_group_name_H-M   'P 1'
#
loop_
_entity.id
_entity.type
_entity.pdbx_description
1 polymer ?
#
loop_
_entity_poly.entity_id
_entity_poly.type
_entity_poly.pdbx_seq_one_letter_code
_entity_poly.pdbx_strand_id
1 'polypeptide(L)'
;MCKVFYVPGHTAIIDYARQIGPNMWMAQHSGLMLPELRVRYPGAILGDEEAFLIDQERAYGTPPARTTAARFEFNLSQRPVIDYHADELGASFKLADLDHGNMTTIFAQWGGRYWTLTGLATLPHLLIMRRIATHSLAVAKA
;
A
#
# COMPACT_ATOMS: atom_id res chain seq x y z
N MET A 1 -16.60 5.27 3.40
CA MET A 1 -15.34 4.70 3.92
C MET A 1 -15.49 4.43 5.40
N CYS A 2 -14.89 3.35 5.91
CA CYS A 2 -14.97 2.98 7.31
C CYS A 2 -13.96 3.79 8.14
N LYS A 3 -14.35 4.19 9.36
CA LYS A 3 -13.42 4.73 10.35
C LYS A 3 -12.70 3.57 11.04
N VAL A 4 -11.42 3.76 11.36
CA VAL A 4 -10.56 2.75 11.99
C VAL A 4 -9.72 3.38 13.09
N PHE A 5 -9.40 2.58 14.10
CA PHE A 5 -8.36 2.87 15.07
C PHE A 5 -7.07 2.22 14.61
N TYR A 6 -5.98 2.98 14.56
CA TYR A 6 -4.67 2.46 14.15
C TYR A 6 -3.55 3.33 14.73
N VAL A 7 -2.32 2.82 14.64
CA VAL A 7 -1.11 3.62 14.88
C VAL A 7 -0.48 3.94 13.51
N PRO A 8 -0.24 5.22 13.17
CA PRO A 8 0.41 5.57 11.91
C PRO A 8 1.74 4.84 11.71
N GLY A 9 1.94 4.27 10.53
CA GLY A 9 3.12 3.48 10.19
C GLY A 9 3.13 2.05 10.74
N HIS A 10 2.07 1.58 11.40
CA HIS A 10 1.90 0.16 11.71
C HIS A 10 1.30 -0.61 10.53
N THR A 11 1.49 -1.92 10.53
CA THR A 11 1.04 -2.81 9.45
C THR A 11 -0.42 -3.27 9.59
N ALA A 12 -1.07 -2.99 10.73
CA ALA A 12 -2.40 -3.47 11.02
C ALA A 12 -3.29 -2.38 11.65
N ILE A 13 -4.57 -2.43 11.29
CA ILE A 13 -5.64 -1.73 12.01
C ILE A 13 -5.79 -2.37 13.39
N ILE A 14 -5.95 -1.54 14.42
CA ILE A 14 -6.25 -2.01 15.78
C ILE A 14 -7.69 -2.55 15.83
N ASP A 15 -8.64 -1.74 15.35
CA ASP A 15 -10.05 -2.11 15.27
C ASP A 15 -10.79 -1.18 14.29
N TYR A 16 -11.88 -1.67 13.69
CA TYR A 16 -12.82 -0.80 12.99
C TYR A 16 -13.62 0.01 14.02
N ALA A 17 -14.00 1.23 13.67
CA ALA A 17 -14.73 2.11 14.56
C ALA A 17 -16.23 2.06 14.28
N ARG A 18 -17.03 2.16 15.34
CA ARG A 18 -18.48 2.33 15.30
C ARG A 18 -18.84 3.64 15.98
N GLN A 19 -19.67 4.44 15.32
CA GLN A 19 -20.17 5.67 15.92
C GLN A 19 -21.23 5.34 16.98
N ILE A 20 -21.08 5.92 18.17
CA ILE A 20 -22.03 5.77 19.29
C ILE A 20 -22.69 7.07 19.72
N GLY A 21 -22.27 8.19 19.15
CA GLY A 21 -22.88 9.50 19.33
C GLY A 21 -22.20 10.58 18.50
N PRO A 22 -22.60 11.84 18.65
CA PRO A 22 -21.97 12.95 17.95
C PRO A 22 -20.47 12.99 18.25
N ASN A 23 -19.64 12.79 17.22
CA ASN A 23 -18.16 12.73 17.33
C ASN A 23 -17.62 11.69 18.32
N MET A 24 -18.42 10.71 18.73
CA MET A 24 -18.01 9.64 19.65
C MET A 24 -17.94 8.30 18.91
N TRP A 25 -16.76 7.68 18.96
CA TRP A 25 -16.45 6.46 18.25
C TRP A 25 -15.85 5.45 19.20
N MET A 26 -16.35 4.21 19.14
CA MET A 26 -15.83 3.07 19.89
C MET A 26 -15.30 2.01 18.94
N ALA A 27 -14.34 1.22 19.40
CA ALA A 27 -13.83 0.06 18.71
C ALA A 27 -14.92 -1.02 18.57
N GLN A 28 -15.12 -1.58 17.37
CA GLN A 28 -16.21 -2.50 17.08
C GLN A 28 -16.13 -3.79 17.88
N HIS A 29 -14.92 -4.35 18.01
CA HIS A 29 -14.71 -5.64 18.67
C HIS A 29 -14.41 -5.48 20.15
N SER A 30 -13.54 -4.53 20.51
CA SER A 30 -13.12 -4.37 21.91
C SER A 30 -14.05 -3.47 22.74
N GLY A 31 -14.88 -2.67 22.10
CA GLY A 31 -15.75 -1.69 22.75
C GLY A 31 -15.03 -0.51 23.40
N LEU A 32 -13.72 -0.39 23.20
CA LEU A 32 -12.89 0.65 23.81
C LEU A 32 -12.96 1.96 23.03
N MET A 33 -12.89 3.07 23.75
CA MET A 33 -12.76 4.42 23.19
C MET A 33 -11.28 4.76 22.95
N LEU A 34 -11.02 5.80 22.14
CA LEU A 34 -9.66 6.22 21.79
C LEU A 34 -8.72 6.42 23.01
N PRO A 35 -9.13 7.06 24.12
CA PRO A 35 -8.27 7.21 25.29
C PRO A 35 -7.84 5.87 25.91
N GLU A 36 -8.73 4.87 25.92
CA GLU A 36 -8.46 3.55 26.48
C GLU A 36 -7.56 2.74 25.54
N LEU A 37 -7.79 2.85 24.23
CA LEU A 37 -6.92 2.25 23.22
C LEU A 37 -5.49 2.79 23.32
N ARG A 38 -5.31 4.09 23.62
CA ARG A 38 -3.99 4.71 23.77
C ARG A 38 -3.18 4.19 24.94
N VAL A 39 -3.81 3.58 25.95
CA VAL A 39 -3.11 2.90 27.04
C VAL A 39 -2.38 1.65 26.53
N ARG A 40 -3.01 0.90 25.62
CA ARG A 40 -2.46 -0.34 25.04
C ARG A 40 -1.61 -0.10 23.80
N TYR A 41 -2.00 0.88 23.00
CA TYR A 41 -1.39 1.27 21.74
C TYR A 41 -1.02 2.75 21.79
N PRO A 42 0.10 3.11 22.43
CA PRO A 42 0.58 4.48 22.43
C PRO A 42 0.68 5.02 21.00
N GLY A 43 0.11 6.20 20.75
CA GLY A 43 0.04 6.78 19.40
C GLY A 43 -1.18 6.38 18.57
N ALA A 44 -2.12 5.60 19.12
CA ALA A 44 -3.38 5.31 18.44
C ALA A 44 -4.15 6.59 18.09
N ILE A 45 -4.73 6.59 16.89
CA ILE A 45 -5.61 7.64 16.37
C ILE A 45 -6.90 7.03 15.82
N LEU A 46 -7.93 7.87 15.68
CA LEU A 46 -9.10 7.58 14.87
C LEU A 46 -8.90 8.24 13.50
N GLY A 47 -8.94 7.45 12.43
CA GLY A 47 -8.86 7.96 11.06
C GLY A 47 -9.77 7.19 10.13
N ASP A 48 -9.75 7.54 8.85
CA ASP A 48 -10.37 6.73 7.81
C ASP A 48 -9.43 5.59 7.39
N GLU A 49 -9.99 4.48 6.93
CA GLU A 49 -9.20 3.34 6.43
C GLU A 49 -8.22 3.75 5.32
N GLU A 50 -8.62 4.69 4.46
CA GLU A 50 -7.72 5.28 3.45
C GLU A 50 -6.51 5.97 4.08
N ALA A 51 -6.68 6.70 5.19
CA ALA A 51 -5.58 7.34 5.89
C ALA A 51 -4.59 6.31 6.47
N PHE A 52 -5.11 5.21 7.01
CA PHE A 52 -4.28 4.08 7.44
C PHE A 52 -3.45 3.50 6.29
N LEU A 53 -4.05 3.25 5.13
CA LEU A 53 -3.34 2.72 3.96
C LEU A 53 -2.27 3.70 3.46
N ILE A 54 -2.54 5.01 3.46
CA ILE A 54 -1.57 6.06 3.10
C ILE A 54 -0.39 6.07 4.09
N ASP A 55 -0.65 5.96 5.39
CA ASP A 55 0.40 5.93 6.41
C ASP A 55 1.24 4.64 6.33
N GLN A 56 0.60 3.51 6.03
CA GLN A 56 1.27 2.24 5.79
C GLN A 56 2.18 2.31 4.55
N GLU A 57 1.66 2.81 3.43
CA GLU A 57 2.41 3.03 2.20
C GLU A 57 3.61 3.96 2.43
N ARG A 58 3.44 5.02 3.23
CA ARG A 58 4.54 5.94 3.57
C ARG A 58 5.63 5.26 4.39
N ALA A 59 5.28 4.34 5.28
CA ALA A 59 6.22 3.68 6.17
C ALA A 59 7.00 2.54 5.48
N TYR A 60 6.34 1.79 4.58
CA TYR A 60 6.90 0.55 4.02
C TYR A 60 7.08 0.57 2.50
N GLY A 61 6.56 1.58 1.81
CA GLY A 61 6.71 1.72 0.37
C GLY A 61 8.16 1.97 -0.03
N THR A 62 8.57 1.41 -1.17
CA THR A 62 9.91 1.63 -1.71
C THR A 62 9.84 2.39 -3.04
N PRO A 63 10.85 3.23 -3.35
CA PRO A 63 10.90 3.90 -4.64
C PRO A 63 11.08 2.88 -5.78
N PRO A 64 10.65 3.21 -7.01
CA PRO A 64 10.89 2.36 -8.17
C PRO A 64 12.39 2.06 -8.38
N ALA A 65 12.75 0.79 -8.31
CA ALA A 65 14.09 0.30 -8.59
C ALA A 65 14.14 -0.42 -9.95
N ARG A 66 15.30 -0.35 -10.63
CA ARG A 66 15.54 -1.10 -11.86
C ARG A 66 15.51 -2.60 -11.61
N THR A 67 14.87 -3.34 -12.51
CA THR A 67 14.97 -4.80 -12.57
C THR A 67 15.21 -5.27 -14.00
N THR A 68 15.39 -6.58 -14.20
CA THR A 68 15.62 -7.18 -15.51
C THR A 68 14.32 -7.75 -16.11
N ALA A 69 14.29 -7.87 -17.44
CA ALA A 69 13.22 -8.58 -18.13
C ALA A 69 13.04 -10.00 -17.59
N ALA A 70 14.15 -10.74 -17.44
CA ALA A 70 14.14 -12.10 -16.92
C ALA A 70 13.48 -12.21 -15.53
N ARG A 71 13.74 -11.25 -14.62
CA ARG A 71 13.12 -11.25 -13.29
C ARG A 71 11.63 -10.89 -13.34
N PHE A 72 11.23 -9.98 -14.23
CA PHE A 72 9.83 -9.66 -14.47
C PHE A 72 9.06 -10.88 -14.96
N GLU A 73 9.52 -11.51 -16.05
CA GLU A 73 8.86 -12.67 -16.67
C GLU A 73 8.83 -13.89 -15.75
N PHE A 74 9.91 -14.12 -15.01
CA PHE A 74 9.96 -15.21 -14.03
C PHE A 74 8.89 -15.02 -12.95
N ASN A 75 8.76 -13.83 -12.37
CA ASN A 75 7.77 -13.59 -11.32
C ASN A 75 6.33 -13.63 -11.87
N LEU A 76 6.11 -13.15 -13.09
CA LEU A 76 4.80 -13.21 -13.73
C LEU A 76 4.34 -14.65 -14.00
N SER A 77 5.28 -15.51 -14.44
CA SER A 77 4.95 -16.90 -14.83
C SER A 77 4.97 -17.90 -13.67
N GLN A 78 5.81 -17.68 -12.65
CA GLN A 78 6.06 -18.67 -11.60
C GLN A 78 5.38 -18.34 -10.27
N ARG A 79 4.83 -17.14 -10.10
CA ARG A 79 4.24 -16.73 -8.82
C ARG A 79 2.77 -16.35 -8.97
N PRO A 80 1.96 -16.57 -7.93
CA PRO A 80 0.60 -16.06 -7.90
C PRO A 80 0.58 -14.53 -8.01
N VAL A 81 -0.26 -14.01 -8.90
CA VAL A 81 -0.50 -12.58 -9.11
C VAL A 81 -1.96 -12.25 -8.80
N ILE A 82 -2.19 -11.12 -8.14
CA ILE A 82 -3.54 -10.69 -7.73
C ILE A 82 -4.15 -9.63 -8.65
N ASP A 83 -3.31 -8.97 -9.45
CA ASP A 83 -3.75 -7.87 -10.30
C ASP A 83 -2.74 -7.64 -11.43
N TYR A 84 -3.06 -8.11 -12.64
CA TYR A 84 -2.26 -7.89 -13.85
C TYR A 84 -2.99 -6.91 -14.77
N HIS A 85 -2.29 -5.86 -15.19
CA HIS A 85 -2.79 -4.86 -16.12
C HIS A 85 -1.74 -4.52 -17.17
N ALA A 86 -2.17 -4.34 -18.42
CA ALA A 86 -1.35 -3.85 -19.50
C ALA A 86 -2.16 -2.91 -20.41
N ASP A 87 -1.55 -1.79 -20.77
CA ASP A 87 -2.10 -0.77 -21.67
C ASP A 87 -0.98 -0.13 -22.52
N GLU A 88 -1.27 0.98 -23.19
CA GLU A 88 -0.30 1.71 -24.02
C GLU A 88 0.87 2.33 -23.22
N LEU A 89 0.71 2.56 -21.91
CA LEU A 89 1.76 3.09 -21.03
C LEU A 89 2.74 2.00 -20.60
N GLY A 90 2.28 0.75 -20.54
CA GLY A 90 3.10 -0.41 -20.19
C GLY A 90 2.30 -1.51 -19.50
N ALA A 91 2.98 -2.33 -18.70
CA ALA A 91 2.37 -3.43 -17.98
C ALA A 91 2.78 -3.41 -16.51
N SER A 92 1.89 -3.80 -15.59
CA SER A 92 2.23 -4.03 -14.20
C SER A 92 1.51 -5.23 -13.63
N PHE A 93 2.14 -5.87 -12.66
CA PHE A 93 1.47 -6.85 -11.84
C PHE A 93 1.92 -6.79 -10.39
N LYS A 94 1.07 -7.34 -9.52
CA LYS A 94 1.31 -7.41 -8.08
C LYS A 94 1.34 -8.86 -7.64
N LEU A 95 2.31 -9.20 -6.81
CA LEU A 95 2.39 -10.53 -6.24
C LEU A 95 1.31 -10.72 -5.17
N ALA A 96 0.82 -11.96 -5.03
CA ALA A 96 -0.16 -12.30 -4.01
C ALA A 96 0.44 -12.32 -2.59
N ASP A 97 1.75 -12.43 -2.48
CA ASP A 97 2.47 -12.48 -1.21
C ASP A 97 2.53 -11.07 -0.60
N LEU A 98 1.84 -10.89 0.53
CA LEU A 98 1.79 -9.64 1.27
C LEU A 98 2.87 -9.65 2.38
N ASP A 99 3.81 -8.71 2.32
CA ASP A 99 4.96 -8.68 3.24
C ASP A 99 4.66 -7.91 4.53
N HIS A 100 3.97 -6.76 4.43
CA HIS A 100 3.75 -5.82 5.54
C HIS A 100 2.30 -5.33 5.57
N GLY A 101 1.38 -6.18 6.03
CA GLY A 101 -0.05 -5.86 6.00
C GLY A 101 -0.57 -5.85 4.56
N ASN A 102 -0.93 -4.69 4.02
CA ASN A 102 -1.45 -4.59 2.65
C ASN A 102 -0.36 -4.33 1.59
N MET A 103 0.91 -4.40 1.97
CA MET A 103 2.03 -4.12 1.08
C MET A 103 2.45 -5.38 0.31
N THR A 104 2.70 -5.21 -0.98
CA THR A 104 3.17 -6.28 -1.87
C THR A 104 4.31 -5.78 -2.76
N THR A 105 5.06 -6.73 -3.30
CA THR A 105 6.00 -6.46 -4.38
C THR A 105 5.25 -6.29 -5.71
N ILE A 106 5.51 -5.16 -6.35
CA ILE A 106 4.95 -4.76 -7.63
C ILE A 106 6.06 -4.81 -8.68
N PHE A 107 5.73 -5.37 -9.83
CA PHE A 107 6.57 -5.36 -11.02
C PHE A 107 5.90 -4.52 -12.10
N ALA A 108 6.70 -3.81 -12.89
CA ALA A 108 6.17 -3.01 -13.99
C ALA A 108 7.17 -2.89 -15.14
N GLN A 109 6.63 -2.80 -16.34
CA GLN A 109 7.33 -2.44 -17.57
C GLN A 109 6.86 -1.05 -17.99
N TRP A 110 7.80 -0.15 -18.26
CA TRP A 110 7.53 1.20 -18.76
C TRP A 110 8.70 1.68 -19.62
N GLY A 111 8.40 2.20 -20.82
CA GLY A 111 9.42 2.75 -21.73
C GLY A 111 10.51 1.74 -22.13
N GLY A 112 10.12 0.48 -22.41
CA GLY A 112 11.04 -0.60 -22.77
C GLY A 112 11.95 -1.08 -21.62
N ARG A 113 11.69 -0.64 -20.39
CA ARG A 113 12.49 -0.98 -19.22
C ARG A 113 11.62 -1.58 -18.12
N TYR A 114 12.25 -2.35 -17.23
CA TYR A 114 11.58 -3.06 -16.16
C TYR A 114 11.91 -2.46 -14.79
N TRP A 115 10.93 -2.50 -13.92
CA TRP A 115 10.95 -1.90 -12.58
C TRP A 115 10.35 -2.83 -11.54
N THR A 116 10.79 -2.64 -10.29
CA THR A 116 10.19 -3.25 -9.11
C THR A 116 10.07 -2.21 -8.00
N LEU A 117 9.03 -2.32 -7.19
CA LEU A 117 8.78 -1.49 -6.02
C LEU A 117 7.91 -2.27 -5.02
N THR A 118 7.88 -1.79 -3.79
CA THR A 118 6.94 -2.22 -2.75
C THR A 118 5.86 -1.16 -2.64
N GLY A 119 4.60 -1.57 -2.70
CA GLY A 119 3.44 -0.68 -2.58
C GLY A 119 2.19 -1.42 -2.14
N LEU A 120 1.12 -0.69 -1.87
CA LEU A 120 -0.18 -1.26 -1.53
C LEU A 120 -0.67 -2.22 -2.63
N ALA A 121 -1.24 -3.37 -2.22
CA ALA A 121 -1.90 -4.33 -3.10
C ALA A 121 -3.07 -3.68 -3.89
N THR A 122 -3.67 -2.63 -3.33
CA THR A 122 -4.74 -1.86 -3.96
C THR A 122 -4.25 -0.74 -4.88
N LEU A 123 -2.93 -0.52 -5.01
CA LEU A 123 -2.39 0.59 -5.79
C LEU A 123 -2.76 0.47 -7.28
N PRO A 124 -3.49 1.43 -7.89
CA PRO A 124 -3.92 1.32 -9.29
C PRO A 124 -2.77 1.36 -10.30
N HIS A 125 -2.94 0.64 -11.42
CA HIS A 125 -1.99 0.60 -12.55
C HIS A 125 -1.49 1.99 -12.97
N LEU A 126 -2.41 2.94 -13.18
CA LEU A 126 -2.08 4.31 -13.61
C LEU A 126 -1.17 5.03 -12.60
N LEU A 127 -1.37 4.81 -11.29
CA LEU A 127 -0.53 5.41 -10.26
C LEU A 127 0.85 4.74 -10.18
N ILE A 128 0.93 3.43 -10.43
CA ILE A 128 2.21 2.72 -10.59
C ILE A 128 3.01 3.33 -11.75
N MET A 129 2.38 3.46 -12.92
CA MET A 129 3.01 4.06 -14.11
C MET A 129 3.46 5.49 -13.87
N ARG A 130 2.61 6.31 -13.24
CA ARG A 130 2.96 7.70 -12.91
C ARG A 130 4.18 7.78 -12.00
N ARG A 131 4.24 6.96 -10.94
CA ARG A 131 5.37 6.92 -10.01
C ARG A 131 6.67 6.55 -10.72
N ILE A 132 6.63 5.53 -11.59
CA ILE A 132 7.78 5.09 -12.37
C ILE A 132 8.24 6.17 -13.34
N ALA A 133 7.32 6.80 -14.07
CA ALA A 133 7.63 7.88 -15.00
C ALA A 133 8.28 9.06 -14.26
N THR A 134 7.69 9.52 -13.15
CA THR A 134 8.26 10.61 -12.33
C THR A 134 9.66 10.25 -11.82
N HIS A 135 9.85 9.04 -11.29
CA HIS A 135 11.15 8.59 -10.80
C HIS A 135 12.19 8.49 -11.92
N SER A 136 11.85 7.89 -13.06
CA SER A 136 12.76 7.73 -14.19
C SER A 136 13.19 9.07 -14.79
N LEU A 137 12.29 10.05 -14.84
CA LEU A 137 12.58 11.40 -15.33
C LEU A 137 13.43 12.21 -14.35
N ALA A 138 13.27 11.98 -13.04
CA ALA A 138 14.10 12.61 -12.02
C ALA A 138 15.55 12.10 -12.08
N VAL A 139 15.73 10.77 -12.19
CA VAL A 139 17.06 10.15 -12.31
C VAL A 139 17.78 10.56 -13.60
N ALA A 140 17.07 10.75 -14.71
CA ALA A 140 17.69 11.16 -15.97
C ALA A 140 18.22 12.62 -15.97
N LYS A 141 17.81 13.44 -15.00
CA LYS A 141 18.25 14.84 -14.85
C LYS A 141 19.39 15.03 -13.85
N ALA A 142 19.70 14.00 -13.06
CA ALA A 142 20.78 14.00 -12.07
C ALA A 142 22.08 13.49 -12.71
#